data_AF-A0A176VCS5-F1
#
_entry.id   AF-A0A176VCS5-F1
#
_cell.length_a   1.000
_cell.length_b   1.000
_cell.length_c   1.000
_cell.angle_alpha   90.00
_cell.angle_beta   90.00
_cell.angle_gamma   90.00
#
_symmetry.space_group_name_H-M   'P 1'
#
loop_
_entity.id
_entity.type
_entity.pdbx_description
1 polymer ?
#
loop_
_entity_poly.entity_id
_entity_poly.type
_entity_poly.pdbx_seq_one_letter_code
_entity_poly.pdbx_strand_id
1 'polypeptide(L)'
;MMASTACGDVSPGTERRKQKCNIDDQEQVPDSTVVVTDIALHYQRQCFVTSAPESVGVISVYDTIFLKTFKIVNEQGATLVSRVLERTFWDASEIEYLILMRTSADGLFKQGVKDKFSIMKLWDFVAGQLPSEGQARKDGKQCQWMWNMLMKEYTDVLTGAKERKDFPHFEEMDQAWEYVRCSPK
;
A
#
# COMPACT_ATOMS: atom_id res chain seq x y z
N MET A 1 -1.31 57.26 62.62
CA MET A 1 -2.07 56.13 63.21
C MET A 1 -3.14 55.73 62.21
N MET A 2 -3.07 54.47 61.77
CA MET A 2 -4.02 53.65 60.99
C MET A 2 -4.76 54.26 59.78
N ALA A 3 -4.54 53.60 58.64
CA ALA A 3 -5.05 53.92 57.32
C ALA A 3 -6.30 53.09 56.96
N SER A 4 -7.17 53.74 56.17
CA SER A 4 -8.07 53.26 55.11
C SER A 4 -8.90 51.99 55.30
N THR A 5 -10.22 52.21 55.31
CA THR A 5 -11.29 51.25 55.06
C THR A 5 -11.52 51.09 53.55
N ALA A 6 -11.64 49.86 53.06
CA ALA A 6 -12.13 49.57 51.70
C ALA A 6 -13.11 48.38 51.70
N CYS A 7 -14.28 48.69 51.15
CA CYS A 7 -15.33 47.93 50.44
C CYS A 7 -15.29 46.40 50.34
N GLY A 8 -16.50 45.82 50.33
CA GLY A 8 -16.79 44.55 49.66
C GLY A 8 -18.14 43.94 50.04
N ASP A 9 -19.21 44.38 49.37
CA ASP A 9 -20.59 43.91 49.52
C ASP A 9 -20.78 42.40 49.29
N VAL A 10 -21.63 41.80 50.13
CA VAL A 10 -22.18 40.44 49.98
C VAL A 10 -23.68 40.56 49.71
N SER A 11 -24.15 39.95 48.62
CA SER A 11 -25.56 39.56 48.48
C SER A 11 -25.74 38.36 47.55
N PRO A 12 -26.83 37.58 47.71
CA PRO A 12 -26.84 36.15 47.43
C PRO A 12 -27.74 35.73 46.25
N GLY A 13 -27.43 34.54 45.71
CA GLY A 13 -28.39 33.55 45.20
C GLY A 13 -29.28 33.89 44.00
N THR A 14 -29.01 33.24 42.85
CA THR A 14 -30.08 32.54 42.11
C THR A 14 -29.49 31.48 41.16
N GLU A 15 -30.01 30.26 41.29
CA GLU A 15 -29.81 29.13 40.39
C GLU A 15 -30.22 29.44 38.95
N ARG A 16 -29.38 29.09 37.96
CA ARG A 16 -29.85 28.60 36.65
C ARG A 16 -28.92 27.52 36.10
N ARG A 17 -29.48 26.31 36.06
CA ARG A 17 -29.20 25.16 35.18
C ARG A 17 -27.94 25.27 34.30
N LYS A 18 -26.88 24.56 34.71
CA LYS A 18 -25.87 24.04 33.77
C LYS A 18 -26.52 22.90 32.98
N GLN A 19 -26.94 23.20 31.75
CA GLN A 19 -27.24 22.17 30.76
C GLN A 19 -25.90 21.52 30.39
N LYS A 20 -25.63 20.36 31.00
CA LYS A 20 -24.56 19.46 30.56
C LYS A 20 -24.94 18.97 29.16
N CYS A 21 -24.23 19.43 28.14
CA CYS A 21 -24.19 18.71 26.88
C CYS A 21 -23.46 17.39 27.17
N ASN A 22 -24.22 16.30 27.34
CA ASN A 22 -23.69 14.96 27.22
C ASN A 22 -23.36 14.75 25.74
N ILE A 23 -22.11 14.97 25.37
CA ILE A 23 -21.54 14.40 24.16
C ILE A 23 -20.97 13.06 24.60
N ASP A 24 -21.86 12.08 24.69
CA ASP A 24 -21.49 10.66 24.58
C ASP A 24 -21.98 10.20 23.21
N ASP A 25 -21.36 10.74 22.16
CA ASP A 25 -21.31 10.03 20.87
C ASP A 25 -20.26 8.94 21.01
N GLN A 26 -20.55 7.97 21.88
CA GLN A 26 -19.88 6.68 21.83
C GLN A 26 -20.50 5.98 20.63
N GLU A 27 -19.86 6.15 19.48
CA GLU A 27 -20.17 5.46 18.23
C GLU A 27 -20.14 3.95 18.52
N GLN A 28 -21.30 3.40 18.90
CA GLN A 28 -21.47 1.98 19.20
C GLN A 28 -21.27 1.23 17.90
N VAL A 29 -20.07 0.69 17.73
CA VAL A 29 -19.78 -0.30 16.69
C VAL A 29 -20.74 -1.48 16.93
N PRO A 30 -21.57 -1.87 15.95
CA PRO A 30 -22.49 -2.99 16.10
C PRO A 30 -21.72 -4.25 16.54
N ASP A 31 -22.34 -5.04 17.43
CA ASP A 31 -21.78 -6.21 18.11
C ASP A 31 -21.32 -7.34 17.16
N SER A 32 -21.63 -7.20 15.87
CA SER A 32 -21.17 -8.09 14.82
C SER A 32 -20.59 -7.31 13.66
N THR A 33 -19.35 -6.86 13.87
CA THR A 33 -18.51 -6.26 12.85
C THR A 33 -17.24 -7.07 12.70
N VAL A 34 -16.80 -7.24 11.46
CA VAL A 34 -15.57 -7.95 11.13
C VAL A 34 -14.56 -6.93 10.62
N VAL A 35 -13.34 -7.00 11.16
CA VAL A 35 -12.20 -6.27 10.67
C VAL A 35 -11.56 -7.05 9.51
N VAL A 36 -11.47 -6.41 8.35
CA VAL A 36 -10.86 -6.96 7.15
C VAL A 36 -9.70 -6.07 6.72
N THR A 37 -8.56 -6.67 6.40
CA THR A 37 -7.47 -5.97 5.71
C THR A 37 -7.51 -6.37 4.24
N ASP A 38 -7.61 -5.37 3.37
CA ASP A 38 -7.65 -5.53 1.92
C ASP A 38 -6.40 -4.93 1.29
N ILE A 39 -5.86 -5.59 0.27
CA ILE A 39 -4.60 -5.23 -0.37
C ILE A 39 -4.82 -5.23 -1.88
N ALA A 40 -4.54 -4.11 -2.51
CA ALA A 40 -4.77 -3.90 -3.93
C ALA A 40 -3.59 -3.20 -4.61
N LEU A 41 -3.38 -3.51 -5.89
CA LEU A 41 -2.57 -2.71 -6.79
C LEU A 41 -3.49 -1.78 -7.59
N HIS A 42 -3.12 -0.52 -7.63
CA HIS A 42 -3.77 0.48 -8.46
C HIS A 42 -2.78 1.01 -9.48
N TYR A 43 -3.16 0.95 -10.75
CA TYR A 43 -2.37 1.46 -11.86
C TYR A 43 -2.84 2.86 -12.22
N GLN A 44 -2.01 3.86 -11.92
CA GLN A 44 -2.29 5.23 -12.29
C GLN A 44 -1.54 5.56 -13.58
N ARG A 45 -2.29 5.74 -14.67
CA ARG A 45 -1.72 6.09 -15.98
C ARG A 45 -1.17 7.51 -15.97
N GLN A 46 0.09 7.66 -16.30
CA GLN A 46 0.71 8.94 -16.66
C GLN A 46 0.87 9.00 -18.18
N CYS A 47 0.34 10.04 -18.81
CA CYS A 47 0.49 10.27 -20.25
C CYS A 47 1.53 11.37 -20.46
N PHE A 48 2.62 11.05 -21.15
CA PHE A 48 3.61 12.03 -21.56
C PHE A 48 3.56 12.24 -23.06
N VAL A 49 3.57 13.49 -23.49
CA VAL A 49 3.80 13.86 -24.89
C VAL A 49 5.30 14.05 -25.05
N THR A 50 5.96 13.08 -25.68
CA THR A 50 7.35 13.25 -26.10
C THR A 50 7.38 13.98 -27.44
N SER A 51 8.19 15.04 -27.52
CA SER A 51 8.49 15.77 -28.76
C SER A 51 9.81 15.30 -29.40
N ALA A 52 10.31 14.11 -29.03
CA ALA A 52 11.53 13.57 -29.58
C ALA A 52 11.41 13.41 -31.12
N PRO A 53 12.45 13.79 -31.88
CA PRO A 53 12.38 13.94 -33.35
C PRO A 53 12.17 12.63 -34.12
N GLU A 54 12.26 11.46 -33.47
CA GLU A 54 12.28 10.16 -34.16
C GLU A 54 11.04 9.28 -33.90
N SER A 55 10.15 9.65 -32.97
CA SER A 55 8.82 9.03 -32.88
C SER A 55 7.80 9.95 -32.19
N VAL A 56 6.77 10.37 -32.93
CA VAL A 56 5.58 10.97 -32.34
C VAL A 56 4.74 9.84 -31.75
N GLY A 57 5.05 9.46 -30.52
CA GLY A 57 4.32 8.42 -29.78
C GLY A 57 3.95 8.91 -28.39
N VAL A 58 2.72 8.62 -27.95
CA VAL A 58 2.36 8.78 -26.54
C VAL A 58 2.91 7.58 -25.79
N ILE A 59 3.95 7.76 -25.00
CA ILE A 59 4.42 6.74 -24.06
C ILE A 59 3.48 6.79 -22.85
N SER A 60 2.80 5.67 -22.60
CA SER A 60 1.96 5.51 -21.41
C SER A 60 2.81 4.83 -20.34
N VAL A 61 3.22 5.59 -19.33
CA VAL A 61 3.88 5.04 -18.14
C VAL A 61 2.82 4.86 -17.07
N TYR A 62 2.84 3.73 -16.35
CA TYR A 62 1.93 3.50 -15.23
C TYR A 62 2.70 3.61 -13.92
N ASP A 63 2.28 4.51 -13.06
CA ASP A 63 2.67 4.43 -11.65
C ASP A 63 1.90 3.27 -11.03
N THR A 64 2.61 2.43 -10.29
CA THR A 64 1.99 1.35 -9.54
C THR A 64 1.87 1.77 -8.09
N ILE A 65 0.63 1.85 -7.61
CA ILE A 65 0.33 2.25 -6.25
C ILE A 65 -0.11 1.01 -5.49
N PHE A 66 0.69 0.61 -4.52
CA PHE A 66 0.27 -0.39 -3.55
C PHE A 66 -0.58 0.28 -2.48
N LEU A 67 -1.78 -0.25 -2.28
CA LEU A 67 -2.72 0.23 -1.28
C LEU A 67 -3.11 -0.90 -0.34
N LYS A 68 -2.77 -0.71 0.94
CA LYS A 68 -3.27 -1.53 2.04
C LYS A 68 -4.37 -0.75 2.73
N THR A 69 -5.58 -1.28 2.70
CA THR A 69 -6.75 -0.66 3.34
C THR A 69 -7.26 -1.55 4.47
N PHE A 70 -7.66 -0.91 5.55
CA PHE A 70 -8.42 -1.50 6.63
C PHE A 70 -9.89 -1.20 6.38
N LYS A 71 -10.73 -2.22 6.49
CA LYS A 71 -12.19 -2.14 6.34
C LYS A 71 -12.87 -2.74 7.56
N ILE A 72 -13.87 -2.06 8.10
CA ILE A 72 -14.82 -2.65 9.04
C ILE A 72 -16.07 -2.97 8.22
N VAL A 73 -16.46 -4.23 8.20
CA VAL A 73 -17.67 -4.69 7.51
C VAL A 73 -18.70 -5.17 8.53
N ASN A 74 -19.98 -5.00 8.23
CA ASN A 74 -21.05 -5.64 9.00
C ASN A 74 -21.25 -7.11 8.56
N GLU A 75 -22.18 -7.81 9.23
CA GLU A 75 -22.54 -9.19 8.91
C GLU A 75 -23.01 -9.40 7.46
N GLN A 76 -23.60 -8.37 6.85
CA GLN A 76 -24.07 -8.40 5.46
C GLN A 76 -22.93 -8.13 4.46
N GLY A 77 -21.70 -7.95 4.92
CA GLY A 77 -20.52 -7.64 4.09
C GLY A 77 -20.45 -6.18 3.62
N ALA A 78 -21.34 -5.31 4.09
CA ALA A 78 -21.31 -3.89 3.77
C ALA A 78 -20.17 -3.19 4.52
N THR A 79 -19.38 -2.39 3.81
CA THR A 79 -18.27 -1.62 4.41
C THR A 79 -18.82 -0.43 5.19
N LEU A 80 -18.60 -0.42 6.50
CA LEU A 80 -18.97 0.66 7.41
C LEU A 80 -17.87 1.72 7.48
N VAL A 81 -16.61 1.27 7.57
CA VAL A 81 -15.43 2.13 7.66
C VAL A 81 -14.39 1.61 6.68
N SER A 82 -13.74 2.52 5.95
CA SER A 82 -12.55 2.20 5.15
C SER A 82 -11.46 3.24 5.38
N ARG A 83 -10.25 2.79 5.69
CA ARG A 83 -9.08 3.65 5.90
C ARG A 83 -7.86 3.06 5.22
N VAL A 84 -7.07 3.92 4.58
CA VAL A 84 -5.76 3.53 4.03
C VAL A 84 -4.77 3.39 5.19
N LEU A 85 -4.20 2.20 5.34
CA LEU A 85 -3.13 1.92 6.30
C LEU A 85 -1.75 2.21 5.71
N GLU A 86 -1.56 1.86 4.44
CA GLU A 86 -0.30 2.02 3.74
C GLU A 86 -0.57 2.37 2.28
N ARG A 87 0.17 3.36 1.78
CA ARG A 87 0.19 3.75 0.37
C ARG A 87 1.64 3.90 -0.04
N THR A 88 2.10 3.07 -0.96
CA THR A 88 3.45 3.19 -1.53
C THR A 88 3.37 3.31 -3.04
N PHE A 89 4.17 4.23 -3.57
CA PHE A 89 4.33 4.44 -4.99
C PHE A 89 5.51 3.62 -5.48
N TRP A 90 5.35 3.03 -6.65
CA TRP A 90 6.34 2.24 -7.34
C TRP A 90 6.38 2.71 -8.78
N ASP A 91 7.54 3.23 -9.18
CA ASP A 91 7.75 3.56 -10.58
C ASP A 91 7.98 2.29 -11.42
N ALA A 92 7.90 2.43 -12.74
CA ALA A 92 8.08 1.29 -13.65
C ALA A 92 9.48 0.64 -13.50
N SER A 93 10.52 1.45 -13.30
CA SER A 93 11.89 0.94 -13.15
C SER A 93 12.09 0.11 -11.87
N GLU A 94 11.47 0.50 -10.75
CA GLU A 94 11.46 -0.25 -9.50
C GLU A 94 10.77 -1.61 -9.69
N ILE A 95 9.65 -1.64 -10.41
CA ILE A 95 8.91 -2.87 -10.70
C ILE A 95 9.70 -3.78 -11.63
N GLU A 96 10.22 -3.26 -12.74
CA GLU A 96 11.07 -4.01 -13.67
C GLU A 96 12.29 -4.61 -12.95
N TYR A 97 12.97 -3.83 -12.12
CA TYR A 97 14.13 -4.28 -11.37
C TYR A 97 13.75 -5.33 -10.31
N LEU A 98 12.61 -5.17 -9.63
CA LEU A 98 12.07 -6.18 -8.71
C LEU A 98 11.82 -7.51 -9.43
N ILE A 99 11.17 -7.47 -10.60
CA ILE A 99 10.88 -8.65 -11.42
C ILE A 99 12.19 -9.33 -11.81
N LEU A 100 13.13 -8.58 -12.38
CA LEU A 100 14.42 -9.08 -12.82
C LEU A 100 15.21 -9.74 -11.68
N MET A 101 15.36 -9.06 -10.54
CA MET A 101 16.13 -9.56 -9.41
C MET A 101 15.48 -10.79 -8.79
N ARG A 102 14.16 -10.79 -8.61
CA ARG A 102 13.48 -11.93 -8.00
C ARG A 102 13.51 -13.16 -8.89
N THR A 103 13.32 -13.00 -10.20
CA THR A 103 13.37 -14.11 -11.15
C THR A 103 14.78 -14.66 -11.30
N SER A 104 15.79 -13.79 -11.41
CA SER A 104 17.20 -14.19 -11.49
C SER A 104 17.68 -14.93 -10.22
N ALA A 105 17.17 -14.56 -9.05
CA ALA A 105 17.49 -15.19 -7.78
C ALA A 105 16.57 -16.38 -7.44
N ASP A 106 15.75 -16.89 -8.36
CA ASP A 106 14.70 -17.86 -8.02
C ASP A 106 15.22 -19.16 -7.38
N GLY A 107 16.38 -19.64 -7.82
CA GLY A 107 17.06 -20.76 -7.16
C GLY A 107 17.41 -20.46 -5.69
N LEU A 108 17.87 -19.26 -5.38
CA LEU A 108 18.22 -18.84 -4.02
C LEU A 108 16.97 -18.70 -3.15
N PHE A 109 15.87 -18.16 -3.69
CA PHE A 109 14.61 -18.09 -2.95
C PHE A 109 14.04 -19.48 -2.67
N LYS A 110 14.12 -20.41 -3.63
CA LYS A 110 13.74 -21.82 -3.43
C LYS A 110 14.63 -22.51 -2.39
N GLN A 111 15.93 -22.22 -2.38
CA GLN A 111 16.86 -22.78 -1.41
C GLN A 111 16.68 -22.18 -0.01
N GLY A 112 16.45 -20.86 0.10
CA GLY A 112 16.22 -20.17 1.37
C GLY A 112 14.91 -20.56 2.07
N VAL A 113 13.97 -21.20 1.37
CA VAL A 113 12.81 -21.86 1.99
C VAL A 113 13.20 -23.21 2.61
N LYS A 114 14.18 -23.90 2.03
CA LYS A 114 14.61 -25.26 2.43
C LYS A 114 15.68 -25.24 3.53
N ASP A 115 16.70 -24.44 3.33
CA ASP A 115 17.76 -24.20 4.29
C ASP A 115 17.29 -23.05 5.18
N LYS A 116 17.51 -23.14 6.50
CA LYS A 116 17.06 -22.15 7.50
C LYS A 116 17.65 -20.72 7.34
N PHE A 117 18.12 -20.35 6.15
CA PHE A 117 18.43 -18.99 5.75
C PHE A 117 17.16 -18.14 5.80
N SER A 118 17.27 -16.91 6.31
CA SER A 118 16.10 -16.02 6.37
C SER A 118 15.79 -15.50 4.97
N ILE A 119 14.67 -15.96 4.39
CA ILE A 119 14.11 -15.43 3.14
C ILE A 119 13.98 -13.90 3.16
N MET A 120 13.75 -13.32 4.34
CA MET A 120 13.67 -11.87 4.52
C MET A 120 15.00 -11.18 4.21
N LYS A 121 16.16 -11.82 4.49
CA LYS A 121 17.46 -11.25 4.11
C LYS A 121 17.66 -11.19 2.60
N LEU A 122 17.10 -12.14 1.84
CA LEU A 122 17.10 -12.05 0.37
C LEU A 122 16.22 -10.88 -0.09
N TRP A 123 15.05 -10.71 0.53
CA TRP A 123 14.20 -9.58 0.23
C TRP A 123 14.83 -8.23 0.58
N ASP A 124 15.48 -8.11 1.73
CA ASP A 124 16.23 -6.91 2.12
C ASP A 124 17.38 -6.62 1.14
N PHE A 125 18.04 -7.67 0.65
CA PHE A 125 19.05 -7.53 -0.40
C PHE A 125 18.45 -7.00 -1.70
N VAL A 126 17.33 -7.57 -2.17
CA VAL A 126 16.61 -7.10 -3.37
C VAL A 126 16.19 -5.64 -3.20
N ALA A 127 15.58 -5.29 -2.08
CA ALA A 127 15.19 -3.92 -1.74
C ALA A 127 16.39 -2.96 -1.74
N GLY A 128 17.56 -3.45 -1.33
CA GLY A 128 18.81 -2.71 -1.35
C GLY A 128 19.30 -2.35 -2.75
N GLN A 129 18.91 -3.10 -3.79
CA GLN A 129 19.34 -2.91 -5.18
C GLN A 129 18.34 -2.13 -6.03
N LEU A 130 17.12 -1.87 -5.52
CA LEU A 130 16.13 -1.12 -6.28
C LEU A 130 16.63 0.30 -6.59
N PRO A 131 16.37 0.84 -7.78
CA PRO A 131 16.63 2.23 -8.09
C PRO A 131 15.78 3.10 -7.14
N SER A 132 16.41 4.07 -6.47
CA SER A 132 15.71 4.98 -5.55
C SER A 132 16.00 6.43 -5.96
N GLU A 133 15.46 6.85 -7.10
CA GLU A 133 15.52 8.26 -7.49
C GLU A 133 14.33 9.01 -6.89
N GLY A 134 14.60 9.87 -5.90
CA GLY A 134 13.61 10.80 -5.35
C GLY A 134 12.47 10.18 -4.51
N GLN A 135 12.36 8.86 -4.42
CA GLN A 135 11.38 8.16 -3.58
C GLN A 135 11.99 7.52 -2.33
N ALA A 136 11.15 7.28 -1.33
CA ALA A 136 11.56 6.57 -0.12
C ALA A 136 11.99 5.14 -0.48
N ARG A 137 13.16 4.73 0.04
CA ARG A 137 13.71 3.40 -0.18
C ARG A 137 12.75 2.33 0.32
N LYS A 138 12.47 1.34 -0.53
CA LYS A 138 11.62 0.20 -0.16
C LYS A 138 12.37 -0.73 0.78
N ASP A 139 11.64 -1.43 1.65
CA ASP A 139 12.20 -2.50 2.49
C ASP A 139 11.90 -3.90 1.93
N GLY A 140 12.49 -4.93 2.52
CA GLY A 140 12.30 -6.31 2.07
C GLY A 140 10.85 -6.77 2.17
N LYS A 141 10.09 -6.31 3.17
CA LYS A 141 8.67 -6.66 3.29
C LYS A 141 7.88 -6.06 2.14
N GLN A 142 8.10 -4.80 1.82
CA GLN A 142 7.43 -4.11 0.71
C GLN A 142 7.73 -4.79 -0.63
N CYS A 143 8.98 -5.19 -0.87
CA CYS A 143 9.36 -5.96 -2.05
C CYS A 143 8.64 -7.32 -2.11
N GLN A 144 8.57 -8.04 -0.98
CA GLN A 144 7.86 -9.31 -0.89
C GLN A 144 6.35 -9.14 -1.18
N TRP A 145 5.72 -8.13 -0.58
CA TRP A 145 4.30 -7.85 -0.81
C TRP A 145 4.02 -7.48 -2.26
N MET A 146 4.81 -6.60 -2.84
CA MET A 146 4.68 -6.19 -4.24
C MET A 146 4.83 -7.40 -5.17
N TRP A 147 5.87 -8.22 -4.97
CA TRP A 147 6.07 -9.44 -5.75
C TRP A 147 4.87 -10.40 -5.67
N ASN A 148 4.33 -10.63 -4.47
CA ASN A 148 3.17 -11.50 -4.30
C ASN A 148 1.95 -10.98 -5.05
N MET A 149 1.75 -9.65 -5.07
CA MET A 149 0.64 -9.03 -5.81
C MET A 149 0.85 -9.14 -7.33
N LEU A 150 2.06 -8.86 -7.83
CA LEU A 150 2.39 -9.04 -9.25
C LEU A 150 2.16 -10.49 -9.69
N MET A 151 2.60 -11.47 -8.89
CA MET A 151 2.39 -12.89 -9.18
C MET A 151 0.92 -13.27 -9.16
N LYS A 152 0.13 -12.72 -8.24
CA LYS A 152 -1.33 -12.93 -8.21
C LYS A 152 -1.96 -12.42 -9.49
N GLU A 153 -1.72 -11.16 -9.87
CA GLU A 153 -2.32 -10.59 -11.08
C GLU A 153 -1.86 -11.30 -12.35
N TYR A 154 -0.58 -11.66 -12.43
CA TYR A 154 -0.06 -12.46 -13.53
C TYR A 154 -0.77 -13.82 -13.64
N THR A 155 -0.99 -14.50 -12.51
CA THR A 155 -1.75 -15.76 -12.47
C THR A 155 -3.22 -15.55 -12.85
N ASP A 156 -3.84 -14.46 -12.40
CA ASP A 156 -5.21 -14.10 -12.76
C ASP A 156 -5.34 -13.90 -14.28
N VAL A 157 -4.32 -13.32 -14.94
CA VAL A 157 -4.29 -13.23 -16.42
C VAL A 157 -4.12 -14.60 -17.07
N LEU A 158 -3.18 -15.43 -16.59
CA LEU A 158 -2.95 -16.78 -17.14
C LEU A 158 -4.16 -17.71 -17.00
N THR A 159 -4.96 -17.53 -15.95
CA THR A 159 -6.18 -18.32 -15.70
C THR A 159 -7.42 -17.73 -16.37
N GLY A 160 -7.30 -16.57 -17.03
CA GLY A 160 -8.41 -15.86 -17.67
C GLY A 160 -9.34 -15.13 -16.69
N ALA A 161 -8.98 -15.02 -15.42
CA ALA A 161 -9.71 -14.26 -14.41
C ALA A 161 -9.50 -12.73 -14.56
N LYS A 162 -8.46 -12.31 -15.28
CA LYS A 162 -8.15 -10.91 -15.59
C LYS A 162 -7.72 -10.77 -17.05
N GLU A 163 -8.06 -9.67 -17.71
CA GLU A 163 -7.56 -9.41 -19.07
C GLU A 163 -6.11 -8.92 -19.04
N ARG A 164 -5.30 -9.32 -20.02
CA ARG A 164 -3.90 -8.92 -20.15
C ARG A 164 -3.70 -7.39 -20.17
N LYS A 165 -4.60 -6.66 -20.81
CA LYS A 165 -4.54 -5.18 -20.89
C LYS A 165 -4.75 -4.48 -19.54
N ASP A 166 -5.35 -5.16 -18.57
CA ASP A 166 -5.65 -4.60 -17.24
C ASP A 166 -4.48 -4.80 -16.26
N PHE A 167 -3.42 -5.49 -16.70
CA PHE A 167 -2.19 -5.68 -15.94
C PHE A 167 -1.00 -5.12 -16.74
N PRO A 168 -0.58 -3.87 -16.47
CA PRO A 168 0.46 -3.19 -17.25
C PRO A 168 1.82 -3.92 -17.28
N HIS A 169 2.13 -4.73 -16.27
CA HIS A 169 3.43 -5.41 -16.14
C HIS A 169 3.42 -6.86 -16.65
N PHE A 170 2.41 -7.24 -17.45
CA PHE A 170 2.26 -8.62 -17.90
C PHE A 170 3.43 -9.06 -18.78
N GLU A 171 3.87 -8.23 -19.73
CA GLU A 171 4.91 -8.58 -20.69
C GLU A 171 6.26 -8.79 -20.00
N GLU A 172 6.59 -7.88 -19.08
CA GLU A 172 7.81 -7.93 -18.27
C GLU A 172 7.84 -9.19 -17.40
N MET A 173 6.69 -9.54 -16.80
CA MET A 173 6.53 -10.77 -16.04
C MET A 173 6.67 -12.02 -16.92
N ASP A 174 5.95 -12.09 -18.04
CA ASP A 174 5.94 -13.26 -18.93
C ASP A 174 7.33 -13.52 -19.49
N GLN A 175 7.99 -12.47 -20.01
CA GLN A 175 9.35 -12.53 -20.53
C GLN A 175 10.33 -13.03 -19.46
N ALA A 176 10.31 -12.46 -18.26
CA ALA A 176 11.20 -12.90 -17.17
C ALA A 176 10.97 -14.37 -16.78
N TRP A 177 9.71 -14.83 -16.82
CA TRP A 177 9.35 -16.22 -16.52
C TRP A 177 9.67 -17.21 -17.65
N GLU A 178 9.71 -16.78 -18.91
CA GLU A 178 10.22 -17.59 -20.02
C GLU A 178 11.72 -17.87 -19.85
N TYR A 179 12.51 -16.84 -19.51
CA TYR A 179 13.95 -17.01 -19.27
C TYR A 179 14.27 -18.00 -18.15
N VAL A 180 13.52 -17.97 -17.04
CA VAL A 180 13.70 -18.92 -15.93
C VAL A 180 13.30 -20.34 -16.34
N ARG A 181 12.27 -20.51 -17.19
CA ARG A 181 11.83 -21.83 -17.67
C ARG A 181 12.80 -22.44 -18.70
N CYS A 182 13.45 -21.61 -19.51
CA CYS A 182 14.35 -22.03 -20.58
C CYS A 182 15.84 -22.09 -20.19
N SER A 183 16.21 -21.59 -19.01
CA SER A 183 17.60 -21.66 -18.55
C SER A 183 17.96 -23.09 -18.11
N PRO A 184 19.06 -23.69 -18.64
CA PRO A 184 19.51 -25.01 -18.22
C PRO A 184 19.90 -24.99 -16.74
N LYS A 185 19.43 -26.02 -16.00
CA LYS A 185 19.73 -26.23 -14.57
C LYS A 185 21.16 -26.69 -14.34
#